data_AF-A0A1M3BJC9-F1
#
_entry.id   AF-A0A1M3BJC9-F1
#
_cell.length_a   1.000
_cell.length_b   1.000
_cell.length_c   1.000
_cell.angle_alpha   90.00
_cell.angle_beta   90.00
_cell.angle_gamma   90.00
#
_symmetry.space_group_name_H-M   'P 1'
#
loop_
_entity.id
_entity.type
_entity.pdbx_description
1 polymer ?
#
loop_
_entity_poly.entity_id
_entity_poly.type
_entity_poly.pdbx_seq_one_letter_code
_entity_poly.pdbx_strand_id
1 'polypeptide(L)'
;MVKTPVIQFGTSRFLQAHADLFLSEARPARGITVVQTSGDAARGRRLAALAAPGGYPVRIRGFWEGRAVDETRTVTSVKRGLSAASDWAQVVRVFVEEAEFVLSNTGDAGYQPRPGDAAQDYDPAMSFPAKLFHLLAARHAAGGAPLVVMPMELVVDNGRELKEAVLSVAALRGSDPALVSYIEDGVTWACSLVDRIVAAPLEPAGAVAEPYALWAIQTAPGVVAPAVHPAIEMVDDLAAIERLKLHILNLGHTVLVDIWQRRGGQGDPVVRAFIALPEVEEALAAIYREEVLPVFARLGQADAAERYMAVTLERFANPFLDHRLADIAQNHAQKIERRIGAFLDLAGATDGALRQPRLAAIAGRAA
;
A
#
# COMPACT_ATOMS: atom_id res chain seq x y z
N MET A 1 -28.16 -12.30 -8.89
CA MET A 1 -27.02 -12.04 -7.97
C MET A 1 -26.17 -10.96 -8.62
N VAL A 2 -25.70 -9.93 -7.90
CA VAL A 2 -24.91 -8.83 -8.49
C VAL A 2 -23.54 -9.37 -8.91
N LYS A 3 -23.16 -9.18 -10.19
CA LYS A 3 -21.83 -9.53 -10.70
C LYS A 3 -20.78 -8.58 -10.11
N THR A 4 -19.66 -9.13 -9.63
CA THR A 4 -18.54 -8.36 -9.06
C THR A 4 -17.30 -8.54 -9.94
N PRO A 5 -16.90 -7.53 -10.73
CA PRO A 5 -15.69 -7.62 -11.56
C PRO A 5 -14.39 -7.63 -10.74
N VAL A 6 -14.45 -7.28 -9.45
CA VAL A 6 -13.29 -7.29 -8.55
C VAL A 6 -13.48 -8.39 -7.51
N ILE A 7 -12.47 -9.24 -7.34
CA ILE A 7 -12.36 -10.15 -6.19
C ILE A 7 -11.18 -9.72 -5.33
N GLN A 8 -11.42 -9.53 -4.03
CA GLN A 8 -10.43 -9.00 -3.09
C GLN A 8 -10.11 -10.04 -2.02
N PHE A 9 -8.83 -10.35 -1.82
CA PHE A 9 -8.36 -11.25 -0.77
C PHE A 9 -7.77 -10.43 0.38
N GLY A 10 -8.51 -10.38 1.49
CA GLY A 10 -8.16 -9.56 2.65
C GLY A 10 -9.35 -8.71 3.13
N THR A 11 -9.41 -8.50 4.44
CA THR A 11 -10.48 -7.72 5.10
C THR A 11 -9.89 -6.58 5.94
N SER A 12 -8.66 -6.18 5.66
CA SER A 12 -7.93 -5.20 6.48
C SER A 12 -8.61 -3.84 6.43
N ARG A 13 -8.50 -3.08 7.52
CA ARG A 13 -8.96 -1.68 7.58
C ARG A 13 -8.32 -0.81 6.48
N PHE A 14 -7.14 -1.20 6.01
CA PHE A 14 -6.45 -0.52 4.92
C PHE A 14 -7.25 -0.63 3.63
N LEU A 15 -7.58 -1.85 3.19
CA LEU A 15 -8.39 -2.08 1.99
C LEU A 15 -9.75 -1.37 2.08
N GLN A 16 -10.38 -1.43 3.25
CA GLN A 16 -11.66 -0.76 3.52
C GLN A 16 -11.59 0.76 3.29
N ALA A 17 -10.50 1.40 3.73
CA ALA A 17 -10.27 2.84 3.58
C ALA A 17 -9.54 3.21 2.29
N HIS A 18 -9.29 2.27 1.37
CA HIS A 18 -8.46 2.49 0.19
C HIS A 18 -9.15 1.91 -1.04
N ALA A 19 -8.79 0.71 -1.49
CA ALA A 19 -9.40 0.07 -2.66
C ALA A 19 -10.93 0.04 -2.60
N ASP A 20 -11.52 -0.41 -1.48
CA ASP A 20 -12.97 -0.53 -1.36
C ASP A 20 -13.64 0.85 -1.52
N LEU A 21 -13.08 1.88 -0.87
CA LEU A 21 -13.58 3.25 -0.96
C LEU A 21 -13.43 3.82 -2.38
N PHE A 22 -12.26 3.68 -3.00
CA PHE A 22 -12.02 4.24 -4.34
C PHE A 22 -12.92 3.60 -5.39
N LEU A 23 -13.12 2.27 -5.31
CA LEU A 23 -14.03 1.55 -6.20
C LEU A 23 -15.50 1.90 -5.95
N SER A 24 -15.85 2.37 -4.74
CA SER A 24 -17.18 2.91 -4.42
C SER A 24 -17.35 4.33 -4.96
N GLU A 25 -16.29 5.15 -4.93
CA GLU A 25 -16.28 6.54 -5.39
C GLU A 25 -16.08 6.69 -6.91
N ALA A 26 -15.56 5.65 -7.55
CA ALA A 26 -15.37 5.59 -8.99
C ALA A 26 -16.65 5.84 -9.79
N ARG A 27 -16.46 6.22 -11.06
CA ARG A 27 -17.53 6.41 -12.04
C ARG A 27 -17.22 5.63 -13.32
N PRO A 28 -17.94 4.52 -13.61
CA PRO A 28 -18.91 3.85 -12.76
C PRO A 28 -18.26 3.17 -11.54
N ALA A 29 -19.02 3.00 -10.46
CA ALA A 29 -18.57 2.23 -9.31
C ALA A 29 -18.35 0.76 -9.68
N ARG A 30 -17.39 0.09 -9.02
CA ARG A 30 -17.03 -1.31 -9.28
C ARG A 30 -17.45 -2.19 -8.10
N GLY A 31 -18.17 -3.27 -8.40
CA GLY A 31 -18.60 -4.23 -7.39
C GLY A 31 -17.47 -5.17 -6.95
N ILE A 32 -17.35 -5.41 -5.65
CA ILE A 32 -16.30 -6.25 -5.04
C ILE A 32 -16.91 -7.46 -4.35
N THR A 33 -16.35 -8.64 -4.60
CA THR A 33 -16.47 -9.79 -3.69
C THR A 33 -15.24 -9.83 -2.79
N VAL A 34 -15.42 -9.64 -1.49
CA VAL A 34 -14.34 -9.74 -0.49
C VAL A 34 -14.25 -11.17 0.01
N VAL A 35 -13.03 -11.70 0.04
CA VAL A 35 -12.69 -13.04 0.50
C VAL A 35 -11.80 -12.95 1.74
N GLN A 36 -12.29 -13.48 2.86
CA GLN A 36 -11.50 -13.66 4.07
C GLN A 36 -10.59 -14.87 3.92
N THR A 37 -9.28 -14.66 4.02
CA THR A 37 -8.26 -15.72 3.93
C THR A 37 -7.79 -16.25 5.28
N SER A 38 -8.01 -15.52 6.38
CA SER A 38 -7.64 -15.94 7.74
C SER A 38 -8.75 -16.76 8.41
N GLY A 39 -8.45 -17.88 9.05
CA GLY A 39 -9.44 -18.77 9.70
C GLY A 39 -10.08 -18.28 11.02
N ASP A 40 -10.00 -16.98 11.34
CA ASP A 40 -10.55 -16.45 12.60
C ASP A 40 -12.08 -16.28 12.54
N ALA A 41 -12.80 -17.08 13.30
CA ALA A 41 -14.26 -17.10 13.38
C ALA A 41 -14.88 -15.79 13.92
N ALA A 42 -14.13 -14.98 14.70
CA ALA A 42 -14.60 -13.68 15.18
C ALA A 42 -14.86 -12.68 14.02
N ARG A 43 -14.34 -12.97 12.82
CA ARG A 43 -14.44 -12.13 11.62
C ARG A 43 -15.63 -12.46 10.71
N GLY A 44 -16.41 -13.52 10.98
CA GLY A 44 -17.64 -13.80 10.22
C GLY A 44 -18.65 -12.64 10.28
N ARG A 45 -18.77 -11.97 11.44
CA ARG A 45 -19.56 -10.74 11.59
C ARG A 45 -19.06 -9.58 10.73
N ARG A 46 -17.74 -9.51 10.51
CA ARG A 46 -17.11 -8.46 9.69
C ARG A 46 -17.43 -8.64 8.21
N LEU A 47 -17.39 -9.86 7.69
CA LEU A 47 -17.77 -10.12 6.29
C LEU A 47 -19.22 -9.71 6.00
N ALA A 48 -20.14 -10.05 6.90
CA ALA A 48 -21.55 -9.65 6.77
C ALA A 48 -21.72 -8.12 6.83
N ALA A 49 -20.98 -7.44 7.71
CA ALA A 49 -21.00 -5.99 7.81
C ALA A 49 -20.40 -5.29 6.58
N LEU A 50 -19.31 -5.82 6.02
CA LEU A 50 -18.67 -5.28 4.81
C LEU A 50 -19.62 -5.33 3.61
N ALA A 51 -20.42 -6.40 3.49
CA ALA A 51 -21.36 -6.60 2.39
C ALA A 51 -22.80 -6.12 2.69
N ALA A 52 -23.00 -5.35 3.78
CA ALA A 52 -24.33 -4.85 4.13
C ALA A 52 -24.89 -3.95 3.00
N PRO A 53 -26.19 -4.02 2.67
CA PRO A 53 -26.77 -3.21 1.59
C PRO A 53 -26.59 -1.69 1.76
N GLY A 54 -26.56 -1.21 3.00
CA GLY A 54 -26.30 0.19 3.34
C GLY A 54 -24.82 0.59 3.31
N GLY A 55 -23.92 -0.35 3.03
CA GLY A 55 -22.48 -0.14 3.09
C GLY A 55 -21.94 0.00 4.51
N TYR A 56 -20.71 0.51 4.60
CA TYR A 56 -20.05 0.79 5.87
C TYR A 56 -19.28 2.13 5.82
N PRO A 57 -19.02 2.78 6.97
CA PRO A 57 -18.42 4.10 7.00
C PRO A 57 -16.88 4.06 6.91
N VAL A 58 -16.32 5.05 6.23
CA VAL A 58 -14.90 5.43 6.34
C VAL A 58 -14.86 6.91 6.75
N ARG A 59 -14.24 7.20 7.89
CA ARG A 59 -14.09 8.56 8.40
C ARG A 59 -12.77 9.15 7.92
N ILE A 60 -12.85 10.18 7.07
CA ILE A 60 -11.69 10.89 6.55
C ILE A 60 -11.40 12.06 7.47
N ARG A 61 -10.28 11.99 8.20
CA ARG A 61 -9.90 12.95 9.23
C ARG A 61 -8.46 13.40 9.06
N GLY A 62 -8.27 14.69 8.84
CA GLY A 62 -6.93 15.23 8.74
C GLY A 62 -6.86 16.70 8.38
N PHE A 63 -5.74 17.07 7.77
CA PHE A 63 -5.53 18.36 7.16
C PHE A 63 -5.24 18.12 5.68
N TRP A 64 -5.87 18.90 4.80
CA TRP A 64 -5.74 18.77 3.34
C TRP A 64 -6.00 20.11 2.69
N GLU A 65 -5.09 20.58 1.84
CA GLU A 65 -5.21 21.84 1.10
C GLU A 65 -5.53 23.02 2.03
N GLY A 66 -4.74 23.14 3.11
CA GLY A 66 -4.90 24.24 4.07
C GLY A 66 -6.14 24.19 4.98
N ARG A 67 -6.95 23.12 4.94
CA ARG A 67 -8.16 22.99 5.77
C ARG A 67 -8.24 21.70 6.55
N ALA A 68 -8.87 21.76 7.73
CA ALA A 68 -9.24 20.56 8.48
C ALA A 68 -10.37 19.81 7.73
N VAL A 69 -10.20 18.50 7.62
CA VAL A 69 -11.18 17.57 7.04
C VAL A 69 -11.64 16.64 8.16
N ASP A 70 -12.96 16.55 8.39
CA ASP A 70 -13.59 15.52 9.22
C ASP A 70 -14.94 15.17 8.57
N GLU A 71 -14.90 14.19 7.67
CA GLU A 71 -16.07 13.75 6.91
C GLU A 71 -16.23 12.24 6.99
N THR A 72 -17.46 11.76 6.81
CA THR A 72 -17.74 10.33 6.71
C THR A 72 -18.17 10.01 5.30
N ARG A 73 -17.51 9.05 4.68
CA ARG A 73 -17.85 8.50 3.37
C ARG A 73 -18.40 7.09 3.54
N THR A 74 -19.37 6.72 2.70
CA THR A 74 -19.99 5.39 2.77
C THR A 74 -19.46 4.52 1.63
N VAL A 75 -18.86 3.39 2.01
CA VAL A 75 -18.39 2.38 1.06
C VAL A 75 -19.54 1.45 0.72
N THR A 76 -19.89 1.37 -0.56
CA THR A 76 -20.97 0.51 -1.07
C THR A 76 -20.50 -0.44 -2.18
N SER A 77 -19.22 -0.42 -2.51
CA SER A 77 -18.61 -1.27 -3.56
C SER A 77 -18.64 -2.75 -3.21
N VAL A 78 -18.51 -3.12 -1.93
CA VAL A 78 -18.56 -4.52 -1.48
C VAL A 78 -19.98 -5.07 -1.59
N LYS A 79 -20.17 -6.07 -2.46
CA LYS A 79 -21.48 -6.70 -2.73
C LYS A 79 -21.61 -8.09 -2.14
N ARG A 80 -20.50 -8.70 -1.75
CA ARG A 80 -20.44 -10.07 -1.26
C ARG A 80 -19.23 -10.25 -0.35
N GLY A 81 -19.42 -10.94 0.77
CA GLY A 81 -18.35 -11.40 1.64
C GLY A 81 -18.34 -12.93 1.64
N LEU A 82 -17.18 -13.53 1.37
CA LEU A 82 -16.96 -14.98 1.35
C LEU A 82 -15.80 -15.34 2.27
N SER A 83 -15.81 -16.55 2.81
CA SER A 83 -14.70 -17.15 3.54
C SER A 83 -14.01 -18.18 2.67
N ALA A 84 -12.69 -18.07 2.51
CA ALA A 84 -11.92 -19.09 1.81
C ALA A 84 -12.03 -20.46 2.51
N ALA A 85 -12.27 -20.48 3.83
CA ALA A 85 -12.38 -21.70 4.61
C ALA A 85 -13.71 -22.46 4.43
N SER A 86 -14.83 -21.76 4.22
CA SER A 86 -16.17 -22.38 4.15
C SER A 86 -16.85 -22.26 2.78
N ASP A 87 -16.46 -21.27 1.98
CA ASP A 87 -17.20 -20.87 0.77
C ASP A 87 -16.34 -21.07 -0.50
N TRP A 88 -15.33 -21.95 -0.46
CA TRP A 88 -14.33 -22.11 -1.53
C TRP A 88 -14.95 -22.35 -2.91
N ALA A 89 -15.98 -23.21 -3.01
CA ALA A 89 -16.68 -23.44 -4.28
C ALA A 89 -17.29 -22.14 -4.84
N GLN A 90 -17.80 -21.26 -3.98
CA GLN A 90 -18.32 -19.97 -4.39
C GLN A 90 -17.21 -18.98 -4.75
N VAL A 91 -16.08 -19.01 -4.04
CA VAL A 91 -14.87 -18.22 -4.39
C VAL A 91 -14.38 -18.61 -5.78
N VAL A 92 -14.24 -19.91 -6.07
CA VAL A 92 -13.87 -20.44 -7.39
C VAL A 92 -14.85 -19.95 -8.45
N ARG A 93 -16.17 -20.08 -8.21
CA ARG A 93 -17.18 -19.60 -9.16
C ARG A 93 -17.01 -18.12 -9.50
N VAL A 94 -16.87 -17.27 -8.49
CA VAL A 94 -16.69 -15.82 -8.70
C VAL A 94 -15.41 -15.54 -9.48
N PHE A 95 -14.32 -16.19 -9.09
CA PHE A 95 -13.03 -16.01 -9.75
C PHE A 95 -13.06 -16.44 -11.23
N VAL A 96 -13.76 -17.53 -11.54
CA VAL A 96 -13.86 -18.07 -12.91
C VAL A 96 -14.85 -17.28 -13.76
N GLU A 97 -16.03 -16.96 -13.23
CA GLU A 97 -17.15 -16.44 -14.03
C GLU A 97 -17.30 -14.91 -13.99
N GLU A 98 -16.84 -14.26 -12.91
CA GLU A 98 -17.12 -12.84 -12.66
C GLU A 98 -15.89 -11.94 -12.73
N ALA A 99 -14.75 -12.40 -12.20
CA ALA A 99 -13.59 -11.55 -11.96
C ALA A 99 -12.89 -11.08 -13.25
N GLU A 100 -12.58 -9.79 -13.25
CA GLU A 100 -11.68 -9.09 -14.18
C GLU A 100 -10.40 -8.64 -13.46
N PHE A 101 -10.51 -8.31 -12.16
CA PHE A 101 -9.41 -7.87 -11.30
C PHE A 101 -9.34 -8.69 -10.02
N VAL A 102 -8.13 -9.03 -9.61
CA VAL A 102 -7.83 -9.69 -8.34
C VAL A 102 -7.01 -8.75 -7.47
N LEU A 103 -7.54 -8.32 -6.33
CA LEU A 103 -6.82 -7.52 -5.34
C LEU A 103 -6.37 -8.41 -4.19
N SER A 104 -5.19 -8.16 -3.62
CA SER A 104 -4.75 -8.84 -2.39
C SER A 104 -4.12 -7.88 -1.38
N ASN A 105 -4.43 -8.10 -0.11
CA ASN A 105 -3.61 -7.63 1.01
C ASN A 105 -3.73 -8.68 2.12
N THR A 106 -2.85 -9.68 2.04
CA THR A 106 -2.77 -10.82 2.95
C THR A 106 -1.67 -10.65 4.00
N GLY A 107 -1.00 -9.49 3.99
CA GLY A 107 0.22 -9.21 4.75
C GLY A 107 1.44 -9.91 4.13
N ASP A 108 2.63 -9.42 4.45
CA ASP A 108 3.89 -9.94 3.85
C ASP A 108 4.10 -11.43 4.17
N ALA A 109 3.65 -11.88 5.34
CA ALA A 109 3.66 -13.29 5.73
C ALA A 109 2.69 -14.16 4.89
N GLY A 110 1.74 -13.56 4.17
CA GLY A 110 0.80 -14.26 3.30
C GLY A 110 1.46 -14.85 2.05
N TYR A 111 2.60 -14.29 1.62
CA TYR A 111 3.38 -14.78 0.48
C TYR A 111 4.30 -15.93 0.87
N GLN A 112 4.58 -16.11 2.16
CA GLN A 112 5.50 -17.13 2.63
C GLN A 112 4.95 -18.52 2.31
N PRO A 113 5.75 -19.39 1.66
CA PRO A 113 5.36 -20.77 1.40
C PRO A 113 4.96 -21.51 2.67
N ARG A 114 3.97 -22.38 2.56
CA ARG A 114 3.48 -23.20 3.68
C ARG A 114 3.59 -24.70 3.40
N PRO A 115 3.72 -25.52 4.45
CA PRO A 115 3.55 -26.96 4.32
C PRO A 115 2.18 -27.26 3.71
N GLY A 116 2.16 -27.97 2.58
CA GLY A 116 0.93 -28.31 1.86
C GLY A 116 0.65 -27.49 0.60
N ASP A 117 1.44 -26.45 0.29
CA ASP A 117 1.22 -25.64 -0.94
C ASP A 117 1.31 -26.46 -2.25
N ALA A 118 2.03 -27.58 -2.22
CA ALA A 118 2.12 -28.52 -3.35
C ALA A 118 1.00 -29.57 -3.39
N ALA A 119 0.09 -29.61 -2.42
CA ALA A 119 -0.93 -30.64 -2.29
C ALA A 119 -2.02 -30.54 -3.37
N GLN A 120 -2.43 -31.66 -3.95
CA GLN A 120 -3.35 -31.66 -5.10
C GLN A 120 -4.67 -30.92 -4.81
N ASP A 121 -5.21 -31.13 -3.62
CA ASP A 121 -6.47 -30.55 -3.15
C ASP A 121 -6.25 -29.24 -2.40
N TYR A 122 -7.21 -28.33 -2.51
CA TYR A 122 -7.21 -27.07 -1.79
C TYR A 122 -7.26 -27.26 -0.27
N ASP A 123 -6.43 -26.52 0.46
CA ASP A 123 -6.49 -26.39 1.91
C ASP A 123 -6.52 -24.89 2.32
N PRO A 124 -7.47 -24.44 3.16
CA PRO A 124 -7.49 -23.08 3.70
C PRO A 124 -6.19 -22.65 4.39
N ALA A 125 -5.39 -23.58 4.88
CA ALA A 125 -4.10 -23.33 5.54
C ALA A 125 -2.96 -22.96 4.58
N MET A 126 -3.12 -23.19 3.26
CA MET A 126 -2.13 -22.87 2.22
C MET A 126 -1.69 -21.40 2.22
N SER A 127 -0.52 -21.10 1.65
CA SER A 127 -0.11 -19.72 1.37
C SER A 127 -1.06 -19.03 0.38
N PHE A 128 -1.06 -17.70 0.34
CA PHE A 128 -1.87 -16.98 -0.65
C PHE A 128 -1.47 -17.33 -2.11
N PRO A 129 -0.18 -17.40 -2.48
CA PRO A 129 0.25 -17.86 -3.80
C PRO A 129 -0.35 -19.23 -4.19
N ALA A 130 -0.38 -20.20 -3.28
CA ALA A 130 -0.98 -21.50 -3.56
C ALA A 130 -2.50 -21.43 -3.75
N LYS A 131 -3.20 -20.65 -2.91
CA LYS A 131 -4.65 -20.39 -3.11
C LYS A 131 -4.92 -19.77 -4.48
N LEU A 132 -4.12 -18.78 -4.88
CA LEU A 132 -4.26 -18.13 -6.18
C LEU A 132 -3.95 -19.08 -7.33
N PHE A 133 -2.94 -19.95 -7.20
CA PHE A 133 -2.65 -21.01 -8.17
C PHE A 133 -3.88 -21.90 -8.42
N HIS A 134 -4.56 -22.38 -7.37
CA HIS A 134 -5.76 -23.20 -7.53
C HIS A 134 -6.89 -22.48 -8.29
N LEU A 135 -7.06 -21.17 -8.05
CA LEU A 135 -8.07 -20.36 -8.73
C LEU A 135 -7.71 -20.13 -10.20
N LEU A 136 -6.45 -19.85 -10.51
CA LEU A 136 -5.95 -19.72 -11.87
C LEU A 136 -6.06 -21.03 -12.64
N ALA A 137 -5.73 -22.16 -12.00
CA ALA A 137 -5.91 -23.50 -12.58
C ALA A 137 -7.38 -23.80 -12.90
N ALA A 138 -8.30 -23.49 -11.98
CA ALA A 138 -9.73 -23.65 -12.22
C ALA A 138 -10.24 -22.77 -13.37
N ARG A 139 -9.76 -21.51 -13.45
CA ARG A 139 -10.14 -20.59 -14.53
C ARG A 139 -9.60 -21.03 -15.89
N HIS A 140 -8.34 -21.47 -15.94
CA HIS A 140 -7.74 -22.03 -17.16
C HIS A 140 -8.51 -23.28 -17.63
N ALA A 141 -8.82 -24.21 -16.72
CA ALA A 141 -9.57 -25.42 -17.05
C ALA A 141 -10.98 -25.12 -17.60
N ALA A 142 -11.59 -24.01 -17.19
CA ALA A 142 -12.86 -23.51 -17.72
C ALA A 142 -12.71 -22.71 -19.04
N GLY A 143 -11.51 -22.56 -19.59
CA GLY A 143 -11.24 -21.75 -20.78
C GLY A 143 -11.41 -20.25 -20.57
N GLY A 144 -11.31 -19.78 -19.31
CA GLY A 144 -11.53 -18.39 -18.96
C GLY A 144 -10.41 -17.47 -19.45
N ALA A 145 -10.77 -16.31 -20.00
CA ALA A 145 -9.82 -15.28 -20.41
C ALA A 145 -8.91 -14.86 -19.24
N PRO A 146 -7.64 -14.49 -19.45
CA PRO A 146 -6.80 -13.99 -18.37
C PRO A 146 -7.38 -12.74 -17.68
N LEU A 147 -6.83 -12.41 -16.51
CA LEU A 147 -7.27 -11.30 -15.67
C LEU A 147 -6.08 -10.46 -15.19
N VAL A 148 -6.36 -9.35 -14.50
CA VAL A 148 -5.33 -8.50 -13.90
C VAL A 148 -5.22 -8.79 -12.41
N VAL A 149 -4.06 -9.25 -11.96
CA VAL A 149 -3.72 -9.42 -10.55
C VAL A 149 -3.00 -8.17 -10.05
N MET A 150 -3.50 -7.58 -8.97
CA MET A 150 -3.03 -6.32 -8.40
C MET A 150 -2.81 -6.49 -6.89
N PRO A 151 -1.67 -7.03 -6.46
CA PRO A 151 -1.33 -7.07 -5.06
C PRO A 151 -1.14 -5.67 -4.49
N MET A 152 -1.47 -5.55 -3.21
CA MET A 152 -1.40 -4.30 -2.43
C MET A 152 -0.62 -4.52 -1.12
N GLU A 153 0.14 -5.61 -1.04
CA GLU A 153 1.14 -5.88 -0.01
C GLU A 153 2.30 -4.87 -0.08
N LEU A 154 2.98 -4.63 1.05
CA LEU A 154 4.12 -3.72 1.16
C LEU A 154 5.43 -4.41 0.74
N VAL A 155 5.38 -5.06 -0.42
CA VAL A 155 6.49 -5.79 -1.04
C VAL A 155 6.93 -5.01 -2.28
N VAL A 156 8.24 -4.78 -2.42
CA VAL A 156 8.80 -4.16 -3.64
C VAL A 156 8.52 -5.09 -4.82
N ASP A 157 8.11 -4.53 -5.96
CA ASP A 157 7.71 -5.31 -7.13
C ASP A 157 6.65 -6.39 -6.82
N ASN A 158 5.70 -6.09 -5.92
CA ASN A 158 4.70 -7.04 -5.40
C ASN A 158 3.99 -7.89 -6.46
N GLY A 159 3.72 -7.35 -7.66
CA GLY A 159 3.15 -8.09 -8.79
C GLY A 159 4.07 -9.18 -9.31
N ARG A 160 5.35 -8.85 -9.50
CA ARG A 160 6.39 -9.78 -9.94
C ARG A 160 6.67 -10.84 -8.88
N GLU A 161 6.84 -10.43 -7.63
CA GLU A 161 7.08 -11.36 -6.52
C GLU A 161 5.93 -12.37 -6.36
N LEU A 162 4.68 -11.92 -6.51
CA LEU A 162 3.52 -12.81 -6.47
C LEU A 162 3.50 -13.76 -7.67
N LYS A 163 3.81 -13.27 -8.88
CA LYS A 163 3.92 -14.11 -10.08
C LYS A 163 4.94 -15.23 -9.86
N GLU A 164 6.14 -14.88 -9.40
CA GLU A 164 7.23 -15.84 -9.15
C GLU A 164 6.84 -16.87 -8.06
N ALA A 165 6.17 -16.42 -6.98
CA ALA A 165 5.66 -17.31 -5.95
C ALA A 165 4.59 -18.28 -6.48
N VAL A 166 3.67 -17.82 -7.32
CA VAL A 166 2.63 -18.68 -7.93
C VAL A 166 3.25 -19.67 -8.93
N LEU A 167 4.21 -19.25 -9.74
CA LEU A 167 4.94 -20.15 -10.66
C LEU A 167 5.78 -21.18 -9.91
N SER A 168 6.33 -20.82 -8.75
CA SER A 168 7.03 -21.77 -7.87
C SER A 168 6.10 -22.87 -7.38
N VAL A 169 4.85 -22.53 -7.01
CA VAL A 169 3.83 -23.53 -6.68
C VAL A 169 3.53 -24.41 -7.90
N ALA A 170 3.39 -23.83 -9.09
CA ALA A 170 3.15 -24.59 -10.31
C ALA A 170 4.27 -25.62 -10.59
N ALA A 171 5.53 -25.21 -10.39
CA ALA A 171 6.71 -26.05 -10.58
C ALA A 171 6.78 -27.19 -9.56
N LEU A 172 6.54 -26.91 -8.28
CA LEU A 172 6.52 -27.94 -7.22
C LEU A 172 5.50 -29.05 -7.48
N ARG A 173 4.43 -28.73 -8.21
CA ARG A 173 3.35 -29.65 -8.57
C ARG A 173 3.58 -30.39 -9.88
N GLY A 174 4.63 -30.03 -10.65
CA GLY A 174 4.82 -30.54 -12.00
C GLY A 174 3.63 -30.21 -12.92
N SER A 175 3.12 -28.97 -12.84
CA SER A 175 1.91 -28.56 -13.56
C SER A 175 2.08 -28.61 -15.08
N ASP A 176 0.96 -28.79 -15.80
CA ASP A 176 0.91 -28.80 -17.26
C ASP A 176 1.55 -27.53 -17.86
N PRO A 177 2.44 -27.63 -18.86
CA PRO A 177 3.05 -26.47 -19.53
C PRO A 177 2.04 -25.44 -20.05
N ALA A 178 0.85 -25.85 -20.48
CA ALA A 178 -0.20 -24.93 -20.93
C ALA A 178 -0.72 -24.05 -19.78
N LEU A 179 -0.91 -24.63 -18.59
CA LEU A 179 -1.29 -23.87 -17.40
C LEU A 179 -0.16 -22.93 -16.97
N VAL A 180 1.09 -23.38 -17.03
CA VAL A 180 2.25 -22.54 -16.71
C VAL A 180 2.30 -21.32 -17.64
N SER A 181 2.20 -21.51 -18.96
CA SER A 181 2.17 -20.39 -19.92
C SER A 181 0.94 -19.50 -19.74
N TYR A 182 -0.23 -20.04 -19.39
CA TYR A 182 -1.40 -19.21 -19.04
C TYR A 182 -1.13 -18.27 -17.86
N ILE A 183 -0.49 -18.78 -16.81
CA ILE A 183 -0.12 -17.99 -15.62
C ILE A 183 1.00 -17.00 -15.93
N GLU A 184 2.00 -17.43 -16.69
CA GLU A 184 3.21 -16.65 -16.98
C GLU A 184 2.97 -15.53 -17.99
N ASP A 185 2.32 -15.87 -19.11
CA ASP A 185 2.19 -15.02 -20.30
C ASP A 185 0.77 -14.46 -20.48
N GLY A 186 -0.24 -15.17 -19.98
CA GLY A 186 -1.64 -14.78 -20.10
C GLY A 186 -2.06 -13.78 -19.02
N VAL A 187 -1.83 -14.13 -17.76
CA VAL A 187 -2.23 -13.30 -16.60
C VAL A 187 -1.39 -12.03 -16.55
N THR A 188 -2.05 -10.89 -16.36
CA THR A 188 -1.36 -9.61 -16.14
C THR A 188 -1.08 -9.42 -14.65
N TRP A 189 0.19 -9.15 -14.31
CA TRP A 189 0.65 -8.97 -12.93
C TRP A 189 1.07 -7.51 -12.74
N ALA A 190 0.19 -6.71 -12.12
CA ALA A 190 0.44 -5.30 -11.90
C ALA A 190 1.31 -5.10 -10.66
N CYS A 191 2.43 -4.38 -10.80
CA CYS A 191 3.14 -3.82 -9.65
C CYS A 191 2.46 -2.52 -9.23
N SER A 192 2.28 -2.32 -7.93
CA SER A 192 1.67 -1.09 -7.42
C SER A 192 2.23 -0.65 -6.08
N LEU A 193 2.21 0.66 -5.84
CA LEU A 193 2.49 1.28 -4.56
C LEU A 193 1.21 1.87 -4.00
N VAL A 194 0.94 1.58 -2.74
CA VAL A 194 -0.22 2.09 -2.02
C VAL A 194 0.23 2.91 -0.80
N ASP A 195 -0.37 4.08 -0.61
CA ASP A 195 -0.03 4.95 0.52
C ASP A 195 -1.29 5.62 1.08
N ARG A 196 -1.62 5.31 2.34
CA ARG A 196 -2.62 6.00 3.15
C ARG A 196 -2.44 5.63 4.61
N ILE A 197 -2.37 6.60 5.50
CA ILE A 197 -2.41 6.34 6.94
C ILE A 197 -3.85 6.00 7.34
N VAL A 198 -4.01 4.83 7.96
CA VAL A 198 -5.29 4.35 8.52
C VAL A 198 -5.12 4.17 10.02
N ALA A 199 -5.65 5.12 10.78
CA ALA A 199 -5.40 5.26 12.22
C ALA A 199 -6.11 4.18 13.05
N ALA A 200 -7.41 3.96 12.80
CA ALA A 200 -8.25 3.12 13.64
C ALA A 200 -9.27 2.33 12.81
N PRO A 201 -9.61 1.09 13.19
CA PRO A 201 -10.77 0.39 12.64
C PRO A 201 -12.07 0.98 13.22
N LEU A 202 -13.18 0.85 12.48
CA LEU A 202 -14.53 0.98 13.00
C LEU A 202 -15.16 -0.41 13.03
N GLU A 203 -15.85 -0.74 14.12
CA GLU A 203 -16.53 -2.03 14.26
C GLU A 203 -18.02 -1.88 13.92
N PRO A 204 -18.64 -2.87 13.25
CA PRO A 204 -18.03 -4.13 12.77
C PRO A 204 -17.24 -4.02 11.45
N ALA A 205 -17.42 -2.92 10.72
CA ALA A 205 -16.72 -2.62 9.46
C ALA A 205 -16.53 -1.09 9.31
N GLY A 206 -15.41 -0.70 8.71
CA GLY A 206 -15.02 0.68 8.48
C GLY A 206 -13.66 1.03 9.07
N ALA A 207 -13.27 2.28 8.87
CA ALA A 207 -11.98 2.77 9.32
C ALA A 207 -11.95 4.30 9.46
N VAL A 208 -10.98 4.79 10.21
CA VAL A 208 -10.58 6.20 10.24
C VAL A 208 -9.26 6.33 9.49
N ALA A 209 -9.22 7.19 8.48
CA ALA A 209 -8.05 7.39 7.62
C ALA A 209 -7.79 8.87 7.37
N GLU A 210 -6.55 9.20 7.00
CA GLU A 210 -6.19 10.56 6.59
C GLU A 210 -6.77 10.91 5.21
N PRO A 211 -6.87 12.20 4.84
CA PRO A 211 -7.34 12.63 3.52
C PRO A 211 -6.43 12.19 2.38
N TYR A 212 -5.11 12.34 2.55
CA TYR A 212 -4.13 11.89 1.56
C TYR A 212 -4.27 10.40 1.30
N ALA A 213 -4.32 10.03 0.02
CA ALA A 213 -4.24 8.65 -0.37
C ALA A 213 -3.68 8.52 -1.79
N LEU A 214 -2.94 7.44 -2.03
CA LEU A 214 -2.35 7.13 -3.33
C LEU A 214 -2.43 5.62 -3.61
N TRP A 215 -2.76 5.29 -4.85
CA TRP A 215 -2.61 4.00 -5.48
C TRP A 215 -1.90 4.21 -6.83
N ALA A 216 -0.57 4.17 -6.79
CA ALA A 216 0.23 4.26 -7.99
C ALA A 216 0.38 2.86 -8.60
N ILE A 217 0.04 2.71 -9.88
CA ILE A 217 0.08 1.43 -10.61
C ILE A 217 1.05 1.60 -11.76
N GLN A 218 2.05 0.71 -11.84
CA GLN A 218 3.05 0.82 -12.88
C GLN A 218 2.45 0.49 -14.26
N THR A 219 2.73 1.33 -15.25
CA THR A 219 2.36 1.09 -16.65
C THR A 219 3.18 -0.09 -17.18
N ALA A 220 2.48 -1.07 -17.76
CA ALA A 220 3.06 -2.22 -18.44
C ALA A 220 2.03 -2.80 -19.43
N PRO A 221 2.45 -3.62 -20.41
CA PRO A 221 1.52 -4.26 -21.34
C PRO A 221 0.40 -5.01 -20.60
N GLY A 222 -0.85 -4.73 -20.94
CA GLY A 222 -2.04 -5.35 -20.33
C GLY A 222 -2.46 -4.77 -18.98
N VAL A 223 -1.60 -3.99 -18.29
CA VAL A 223 -1.95 -3.37 -17.01
C VAL A 223 -2.90 -2.20 -17.24
N VAL A 224 -4.06 -2.26 -16.60
CA VAL A 224 -5.08 -1.21 -16.62
C VAL A 224 -5.54 -0.92 -15.20
N ALA A 225 -5.89 0.35 -14.93
CA ALA A 225 -6.47 0.73 -13.66
C ALA A 225 -7.84 0.03 -13.45
N PRO A 226 -8.16 -0.43 -12.23
CA PRO A 226 -9.43 -1.08 -11.96
C PRO A 226 -10.59 -0.10 -12.04
N ALA A 227 -10.35 1.20 -11.85
CA ALA A 227 -11.33 2.26 -12.01
C ALA A 227 -10.67 3.63 -12.21
N VAL A 228 -11.45 4.62 -12.64
CA VAL A 228 -11.04 6.04 -12.66
C VAL A 228 -11.34 6.65 -11.29
N HIS A 229 -10.31 7.15 -10.61
CA HIS A 229 -10.42 7.79 -9.30
C HIS A 229 -9.19 8.71 -9.08
N PRO A 230 -9.32 9.89 -8.45
CA PRO A 230 -8.21 10.83 -8.29
C PRO A 230 -6.99 10.29 -7.54
N ALA A 231 -7.20 9.33 -6.63
CA ALA A 231 -6.12 8.67 -5.91
C ALA A 231 -5.52 7.45 -6.64
N ILE A 232 -6.03 7.09 -7.82
CA ILE A 232 -5.50 5.99 -8.64
C ILE A 232 -4.72 6.60 -9.80
N GLU A 233 -3.41 6.39 -9.80
CA GLU A 233 -2.50 6.99 -10.76
C GLU A 233 -1.76 5.89 -11.53
N MET A 234 -1.78 5.96 -12.85
CA MET A 234 -0.90 5.15 -13.70
C MET A 234 0.44 5.87 -13.81
N VAL A 235 1.53 5.18 -13.52
CA VAL A 235 2.88 5.78 -13.46
C VAL A 235 3.89 4.91 -14.18
N ASP A 236 4.92 5.53 -14.75
CA ASP A 236 5.94 4.78 -15.49
C ASP A 236 6.99 4.13 -14.58
N ASP A 237 7.27 4.77 -13.44
CA ASP A 237 8.28 4.32 -12.49
C ASP A 237 7.77 4.42 -11.03
N LEU A 238 7.56 3.28 -10.39
CA LEU A 238 7.20 3.23 -8.96
C LEU A 238 8.37 3.62 -8.06
N ALA A 239 9.61 3.32 -8.47
CA ALA A 239 10.80 3.64 -7.69
C ALA A 239 10.97 5.15 -7.53
N ALA A 240 10.53 5.94 -8.52
CA ALA A 240 10.45 7.39 -8.42
C ALA A 240 9.57 7.87 -7.25
N ILE A 241 8.40 7.25 -7.06
CA ILE A 241 7.48 7.59 -5.97
C ILE A 241 7.99 7.08 -4.62
N GLU A 242 8.54 5.86 -4.60
CA GLU A 242 9.18 5.30 -3.41
C GLU A 242 10.32 6.19 -2.91
N ARG A 243 11.13 6.72 -3.83
CA ARG A 243 12.22 7.65 -3.53
C ARG A 243 11.71 8.94 -2.90
N LEU A 244 10.62 9.52 -3.42
CA LEU A 244 9.97 10.69 -2.83
C LEU A 244 9.50 10.39 -1.40
N LYS A 245 8.76 9.29 -1.19
CA LYS A 245 8.30 8.88 0.15
C LYS A 245 9.45 8.63 1.11
N LEU A 246 10.51 7.95 0.66
CA LEU A 246 11.66 7.57 1.48
C LEU A 246 12.48 8.80 1.91
N HIS A 247 12.76 9.71 0.98
CA HIS A 247 13.70 10.81 1.21
C HIS A 247 13.04 12.16 1.51
N ILE A 248 11.71 12.24 1.48
CA ILE A 248 10.97 13.41 1.95
C ILE A 248 10.22 13.07 3.23
N LEU A 249 9.23 12.19 3.18
CA LEU A 249 8.39 11.87 4.35
C LEU A 249 9.14 11.08 5.42
N ASN A 250 9.77 9.97 5.05
CA ASN A 250 10.47 9.12 6.01
C ASN A 250 11.74 9.79 6.54
N LEU A 251 12.50 10.48 5.67
CA LEU A 251 13.64 11.29 6.07
C LEU A 251 13.23 12.42 7.01
N GLY A 252 12.14 13.14 6.72
CA GLY A 252 11.63 14.22 7.58
C GLY A 252 11.33 13.74 9.00
N HIS A 253 10.64 12.61 9.13
CA HIS A 253 10.44 11.97 10.43
C HIS A 253 11.75 11.66 11.17
N THR A 254 12.76 11.16 10.45
CA THR A 254 14.07 10.88 11.05
C THR A 254 14.75 12.16 11.52
N VAL A 255 14.69 13.24 10.73
CA VAL A 255 15.21 14.55 11.12
C VAL A 255 14.50 15.09 12.38
N LEU A 256 13.18 15.00 12.45
CA LEU A 256 12.41 15.45 13.62
C LEU A 256 12.79 14.68 14.90
N VAL A 257 12.94 13.35 14.80
CA VAL A 257 13.40 12.54 15.94
C VAL A 257 14.80 12.95 16.38
N ASP A 258 15.72 13.16 15.44
CA ASP A 258 17.09 13.55 15.75
C ASP A 258 17.15 14.94 16.42
N ILE A 259 16.37 15.92 15.94
CA ILE A 259 16.23 17.24 16.60
C ILE A 259 15.69 17.08 18.03
N TRP A 260 14.68 16.22 18.23
CA TRP A 260 14.12 15.95 19.56
C TRP A 260 15.13 15.29 20.50
N GLN A 261 15.89 14.30 20.02
CA GLN A 261 16.93 13.63 20.80
C GLN A 261 18.06 14.60 21.19
N ARG A 262 18.50 15.47 20.27
CA ARG A 262 19.50 16.52 20.55
C ARG A 262 19.03 17.55 21.58
N ARG A 263 17.71 17.70 21.78
CA ARG A 263 17.09 18.52 22.85
C ARG A 263 16.88 17.76 24.17
N GLY A 264 17.49 16.59 24.31
CA GLY A 264 17.41 15.77 25.53
C GLY A 264 16.29 14.73 25.54
N GLY A 265 15.50 14.60 24.46
CA GLY A 265 14.54 13.50 24.30
C GLY A 265 13.41 13.45 25.33
N GLN A 266 13.08 14.58 25.95
CA GLN A 266 12.04 14.65 27.00
C GLN A 266 10.66 14.95 26.42
N GLY A 267 9.60 14.60 27.17
CA GLY A 267 8.22 15.04 26.92
C GLY A 267 7.42 14.30 25.84
N ASP A 268 8.05 13.39 25.08
CA ASP A 268 7.43 12.60 24.00
C ASP A 268 6.35 13.36 23.20
N PRO A 269 6.74 14.44 22.50
CA PRO A 269 5.78 15.27 21.79
C PRO A 269 5.20 14.52 20.59
N VAL A 270 3.99 14.92 20.20
CA VAL A 270 3.40 14.53 18.92
C VAL A 270 3.98 15.37 17.79
N VAL A 271 4.18 14.76 16.62
CA VAL A 271 4.81 15.38 15.43
C VAL A 271 4.23 16.77 15.15
N ARG A 272 2.89 16.91 15.11
CA ARG A 272 2.21 18.19 14.84
C ARG A 272 2.58 19.32 15.81
N ALA A 273 2.78 18.99 17.09
CA ALA A 273 3.10 19.98 18.11
C ALA A 273 4.60 20.32 18.06
N PHE A 274 5.43 19.33 17.73
CA PHE A 274 6.87 19.52 17.64
C PHE A 274 7.27 20.33 16.41
N ILE A 275 6.65 20.05 15.25
CA ILE A 275 6.93 20.79 14.00
C ILE A 275 6.42 22.23 14.05
N ALA A 276 5.42 22.53 14.88
CA ALA A 276 4.90 23.89 15.06
C ALA A 276 5.81 24.80 15.88
N LEU A 277 6.92 24.28 16.43
CA LEU A 277 7.95 25.10 17.06
C LEU A 277 8.74 25.82 15.96
N PRO A 278 8.82 27.17 15.96
CA PRO A 278 9.42 27.94 14.86
C PRO A 278 10.83 27.49 14.49
N GLU A 279 11.65 27.13 15.48
CA GLU A 279 13.01 26.67 15.26
C GLU A 279 13.10 25.24 14.71
N VAL A 280 12.08 24.40 14.92
CA VAL A 280 12.00 23.04 14.35
C VAL A 280 11.49 23.13 12.92
N GLU A 281 10.46 23.94 12.68
CA GLU A 281 9.92 24.24 11.36
C GLU A 281 11.02 24.73 10.42
N GLU A 282 11.76 25.78 10.81
CA GLU A 282 12.83 26.33 9.98
C GLU A 282 13.98 25.33 9.78
N ALA A 283 14.34 24.55 10.81
CA ALA A 283 15.40 23.56 10.67
C ALA A 283 15.04 22.46 9.63
N LEU A 284 13.81 21.96 9.65
CA LEU A 284 13.34 20.98 8.67
C LEU A 284 13.17 21.61 7.28
N ALA A 285 12.58 22.81 7.21
CA ALA A 285 12.40 23.54 5.96
C ALA A 285 13.74 23.84 5.28
N ALA A 286 14.77 24.24 6.03
CA ALA A 286 16.12 24.47 5.51
C ALA A 286 16.75 23.19 4.97
N ILE A 287 16.62 22.05 5.66
CA ILE A 287 17.08 20.75 5.14
C ILE A 287 16.38 20.43 3.82
N TYR A 288 15.06 20.59 3.74
CA TYR A 288 14.36 20.30 2.50
C TYR A 288 14.80 21.23 1.35
N ARG A 289 14.80 22.53 1.60
CA ARG A 289 15.09 23.57 0.60
C ARG A 289 16.53 23.51 0.10
N GLU A 290 17.49 23.33 0.99
CA GLU A 290 18.92 23.45 0.68
C GLU A 290 19.59 22.11 0.38
N GLU A 291 19.10 21.00 0.94
CA GLU A 291 19.78 19.71 0.88
C GLU A 291 18.96 18.64 0.13
N VAL A 292 17.63 18.65 0.23
CA VAL A 292 16.79 17.59 -0.38
C VAL A 292 16.31 17.93 -1.79
N LEU A 293 15.61 19.05 -1.95
CA LEU A 293 15.02 19.47 -3.23
C LEU A 293 16.06 19.63 -4.35
N PRO A 294 17.28 20.18 -4.12
CA PRO A 294 18.30 20.29 -5.16
C PRO A 294 18.72 18.93 -5.74
N VAL A 295 18.75 17.86 -4.93
CA VAL A 295 19.09 16.51 -5.40
C VAL A 295 17.97 15.98 -6.29
N PHE A 296 16.70 16.13 -5.89
CA PHE A 296 15.56 15.75 -6.74
C PHE A 296 15.50 16.55 -8.04
N ALA A 297 15.89 17.83 -8.02
CA ALA A 297 16.00 18.62 -9.24
C ALA A 297 17.02 18.03 -10.23
N ARG A 298 18.16 17.51 -9.74
CA ARG A 298 19.13 16.80 -10.59
C ARG A 298 18.60 15.48 -11.15
N LEU A 299 17.67 14.85 -10.46
CA LEU A 299 16.99 13.63 -10.94
C LEU A 299 15.84 13.94 -11.91
N GLY A 300 15.59 15.21 -12.25
CA GLY A 300 14.45 15.60 -13.08
C GLY A 300 13.10 15.51 -12.36
N GLN A 301 13.11 15.51 -11.02
CA GLN A 301 11.94 15.30 -10.18
C GLN A 301 11.59 16.52 -9.30
N ALA A 302 12.07 17.72 -9.63
CA ALA A 302 11.87 18.94 -8.83
C ALA A 302 10.39 19.17 -8.48
N ASP A 303 9.53 19.31 -9.49
CA ASP A 303 8.11 19.60 -9.30
C ASP A 303 7.39 18.51 -8.48
N ALA A 304 7.74 17.25 -8.70
CA ALA A 304 7.17 16.13 -7.95
C ALA A 304 7.61 16.15 -6.48
N ALA A 305 8.87 16.47 -6.22
CA ALA A 305 9.43 16.61 -4.87
C ALA A 305 8.81 17.78 -4.11
N GLU A 306 8.65 18.94 -4.76
CA GLU A 306 8.01 20.12 -4.15
C GLU A 306 6.56 19.84 -3.77
N ARG A 307 5.76 19.26 -4.68
CA ARG A 307 4.38 18.86 -4.38
C ARG A 307 4.31 17.85 -3.25
N TYR A 308 5.16 16.82 -3.29
CA TYR A 308 5.17 15.78 -2.27
C TYR A 308 5.63 16.31 -0.90
N MET A 309 6.58 17.24 -0.86
CA MET A 309 7.00 17.94 0.36
C MET A 309 5.86 18.75 0.96
N ALA A 310 5.14 19.55 0.16
CA ALA A 310 4.00 20.32 0.64
C ALA A 310 2.93 19.41 1.28
N VAL A 311 2.57 18.32 0.60
CA VAL A 311 1.66 17.29 1.13
C VAL A 311 2.20 16.65 2.40
N THR A 312 3.50 16.36 2.47
CA THR A 312 4.14 15.77 3.66
C THR A 312 4.02 16.69 4.87
N LEU A 313 4.25 17.99 4.70
CA LEU A 313 4.14 18.97 5.78
C LEU A 313 2.69 19.09 6.29
N GLU A 314 1.69 19.07 5.40
CA GLU A 314 0.27 19.02 5.81
C GLU A 314 -0.04 17.74 6.61
N ARG A 315 0.50 16.59 6.19
CA ARG A 315 0.33 15.31 6.91
C ARG A 315 0.97 15.36 8.29
N PHE A 316 2.14 15.98 8.44
CA PHE A 316 2.77 16.19 9.76
C PHE A 316 1.96 17.11 10.66
N ALA A 317 1.26 18.10 10.09
CA ALA A 317 0.39 19.02 10.81
C ALA A 317 -1.00 18.44 11.15
N ASN A 318 -1.31 17.20 10.77
CA ASN A 318 -2.62 16.59 10.94
C ASN A 318 -3.09 16.62 12.42
N PRO A 319 -4.16 17.36 12.77
CA PRO A 319 -4.61 17.52 14.16
C PRO A 319 -5.27 16.28 14.75
N PHE A 320 -5.63 15.30 13.91
CA PHE A 320 -6.33 14.07 14.30
C PHE A 320 -5.38 12.87 14.47
N LEU A 321 -4.06 13.06 14.29
CA LEU A 321 -3.05 12.01 14.42
C LEU A 321 -2.06 12.34 15.54
N ASP A 322 -2.10 11.54 16.62
CA ASP A 322 -1.13 11.57 17.72
C ASP A 322 0.12 10.72 17.39
N HIS A 323 0.84 11.09 16.32
CA HIS A 323 2.10 10.45 15.98
C HIS A 323 3.19 10.89 16.97
N ARG A 324 3.48 10.07 17.97
CA ARG A 324 4.49 10.35 18.99
C ARG A 324 5.90 10.18 18.44
N LEU A 325 6.81 11.11 18.77
CA LEU A 325 8.20 10.99 18.34
C LEU A 325 8.89 9.76 18.95
N ALA A 326 8.53 9.32 20.16
CA ALA A 326 9.09 8.10 20.74
C ALA A 326 8.77 6.85 19.91
N ASP A 327 7.56 6.75 19.35
CA ASP A 327 7.17 5.64 18.47
C ASP A 327 7.98 5.66 17.17
N ILE A 328 8.20 6.86 16.62
CA ILE A 328 9.00 7.07 15.41
C ILE A 328 10.49 6.81 15.69
N ALA A 329 10.97 7.03 16.91
CA ALA A 329 12.37 6.84 17.29
C ALA A 329 12.79 5.38 17.43
N GLN A 330 11.86 4.43 17.44
CA GLN A 330 12.23 3.00 17.47
C GLN A 330 13.14 2.64 16.29
N ASN A 331 14.26 1.94 16.56
CA ASN A 331 15.29 1.60 15.56
C ASN A 331 15.88 2.82 14.83
N HIS A 332 16.08 3.94 15.53
CA HIS A 332 16.50 5.22 14.91
C HIS A 332 17.80 5.11 14.10
N ALA A 333 18.84 4.45 14.61
CA ALA A 333 20.12 4.32 13.91
C ALA A 333 19.96 3.64 12.53
N GLN A 334 19.16 2.57 12.45
CA GLN A 334 18.86 1.89 11.19
C GLN A 334 18.04 2.79 10.24
N LYS A 335 17.14 3.61 10.80
CA LYS A 335 16.37 4.60 10.02
C LYS A 335 17.26 5.72 9.47
N ILE A 336 18.27 6.17 10.22
CA ILE A 336 19.26 7.14 9.73
C ILE A 336 19.98 6.56 8.51
N GLU A 337 20.53 5.34 8.62
CA GLU A 337 21.26 4.71 7.52
C GLU A 337 20.38 4.53 6.27
N ARG A 338 19.20 3.93 6.42
CA ARG A 338 18.30 3.61 5.30
C ARG A 338 17.64 4.82 4.64
N ARG A 339 17.53 5.96 5.34
CA ARG A 339 16.81 7.15 4.87
C ARG A 339 17.73 8.30 4.55
N ILE A 340 18.59 8.67 5.50
CA ILE A 340 19.54 9.77 5.36
C ILE A 340 20.82 9.27 4.69
N GLY A 341 21.41 8.16 5.14
CA GLY A 341 22.61 7.57 4.54
C GLY A 341 22.41 7.27 3.05
N ALA A 342 21.32 6.55 2.73
CA ALA A 342 20.95 6.28 1.34
C ALA A 342 20.69 7.56 0.51
N PHE A 343 20.18 8.63 1.12
CA PHE A 343 20.00 9.91 0.43
C PHE A 343 21.34 10.60 0.14
N LEU A 344 22.29 10.55 1.08
CA LEU A 344 23.64 11.08 0.88
C LEU A 344 24.37 10.30 -0.23
N ASP A 345 24.20 8.99 -0.29
CA ASP A 345 24.78 8.16 -1.36
C ASP A 345 24.17 8.53 -2.72
N LEU A 346 22.85 8.74 -2.77
CA LEU A 346 22.15 9.22 -3.96
C LEU A 346 22.66 10.61 -4.40
N ALA A 347 22.79 11.54 -3.46
CA ALA A 347 23.28 12.90 -3.75
C ALA A 347 24.72 12.89 -4.28
N GLY A 348 25.60 12.07 -3.70
CA GLY A 348 26.98 11.89 -4.14
C GLY A 348 27.11 11.27 -5.54
N ALA A 349 26.11 10.50 -5.98
CA ALA A 349 26.05 9.96 -7.33
C ALA A 349 25.56 10.96 -8.40
N THR A 350 25.05 12.14 -7.99
CA THR A 350 24.63 13.18 -8.93
C THR A 350 25.80 14.06 -9.38
N ASP A 351 25.80 14.51 -10.64
CA ASP A 351 26.84 15.37 -11.19
C ASP A 351 26.96 16.69 -10.39
N GLY A 352 28.19 17.13 -10.11
CA GLY A 352 28.44 18.46 -9.51
C GLY A 352 28.30 18.56 -7.98
N ALA A 353 28.45 17.44 -7.26
CA ALA A 353 28.68 17.35 -5.81
C ALA A 353 27.88 18.37 -4.97
N LEU A 354 26.56 18.20 -4.91
CA LEU A 354 25.74 18.90 -3.93
C LEU A 354 26.17 18.46 -2.53
N ARG A 355 26.38 19.40 -1.61
CA ARG A 355 26.71 19.08 -0.21
C ARG A 355 25.45 19.09 0.64
N GLN A 356 25.35 18.13 1.55
CA GLN A 356 24.26 18.02 2.52
C GLN A 356 24.80 18.02 3.95
N PRO A 357 25.38 19.15 4.41
CA PRO A 357 26.11 19.19 5.68
C PRO A 357 25.26 18.88 6.90
N ARG A 358 23.98 19.26 6.93
CA ARG A 358 23.10 18.97 8.07
C ARG A 358 22.74 17.49 8.08
N LEU A 359 22.40 16.90 6.94
CA LEU A 359 22.10 15.47 6.83
C LEU A 359 23.34 14.61 7.12
N ALA A 360 24.52 15.01 6.63
CA ALA A 360 25.78 14.34 6.93
C ALA A 360 26.09 14.37 8.43
N ALA A 361 25.87 15.51 9.10
CA ALA A 361 26.04 15.63 10.55
C ALA A 361 25.10 14.68 11.32
N ILE A 362 23.83 14.57 10.92
CA ILE A 362 22.87 13.61 11.51
C ILE A 362 23.33 12.16 11.30
N ALA A 363 23.85 11.85 10.12
CA ALA A 363 24.34 10.51 9.79
C ALA A 363 25.73 10.19 10.38
N GLY A 364 26.40 11.14 11.02
CA GLY A 364 27.79 10.99 11.47
C GLY A 364 28.79 10.80 10.32
N ARG A 365 28.49 11.32 9.12
CA ARG A 365 29.34 11.25 7.92
C ARG A 365 30.04 12.58 7.68
N ALA A 366 31.19 12.55 6.99
CA ALA A 366 31.86 13.77 6.54
C ALA A 366 31.02 14.47 5.45
N ALA A 367 30.88 15.79 5.55
CA ALA A 367 30.03 16.64 4.71
C ALA A 367 30.71 17.17 3.45
#